data_AF-A0A4D7C7U4-F1
#
_entry.id   AF-A0A4D7C7U4-F1
#
_cell.length_a   1.000
_cell.length_b   1.000
_cell.length_c   1.000
_cell.angle_alpha   90.00
_cell.angle_beta   90.00
_cell.angle_gamma   90.00
#
_symmetry.space_group_name_H-M   'P 1'
#
loop_
_entity.id
_entity.type
_entity.pdbx_description
1 polymer ?
#
loop_
_entity_poly.entity_id
_entity_poly.type
_entity_poly.pdbx_seq_one_letter_code
_entity_poly.pdbx_strand_id
1 'polypeptide(L)'
;MGHMVIATAAGETADFVSRFFAPAHGVDEDSVTGSAHCRLIPYWSERLGKAELYAEQISQRLGRLWCRDRGERVDIAGYCIDTLIGEVLA
;
A
#
# COMPACT_ATOMS: atom_id res chain seq x y z
N MET A 1 -11.74 -5.20 -20.58
CA MET A 1 -10.51 -5.40 -19.79
C MET A 1 -10.10 -4.02 -19.32
N GLY A 2 -10.24 -3.70 -18.03
CA GLY A 2 -9.93 -2.36 -17.53
C GLY A 2 -8.62 -2.32 -16.76
N HIS A 3 -8.03 -1.14 -16.69
CA HIS A 3 -6.73 -0.93 -16.05
C HIS A 3 -6.89 -0.67 -14.56
N MET A 4 -5.93 -1.16 -13.77
CA MET A 4 -5.69 -0.71 -12.39
C MET A 4 -4.71 0.47 -12.44
N VAL A 5 -4.95 1.49 -11.63
CA VAL A 5 -4.14 2.71 -11.61
C VAL A 5 -3.60 2.94 -10.20
N ILE A 6 -2.29 3.22 -10.13
CA ILE A 6 -1.60 3.63 -8.90
C ILE A 6 -1.16 5.07 -9.11
N ALA A 7 -1.62 5.98 -8.25
CA ALA A 7 -1.08 7.34 -8.16
C ALA A 7 -0.12 7.42 -6.98
N THR A 8 1.05 8.05 -7.13
CA THR A 8 2.05 8.14 -6.06
C THR A 8 2.84 9.45 -6.14
N ALA A 9 3.28 9.93 -4.98
CA ALA A 9 4.09 11.14 -4.82
C ALA A 9 5.00 11.02 -3.58
N ALA A 10 5.97 11.93 -3.44
CA ALA A 10 6.70 12.07 -2.19
C ALA A 10 5.74 12.51 -1.08
N GLY A 11 5.87 11.96 0.11
CA GLY A 11 5.04 12.35 1.24
C GLY A 11 5.59 13.58 1.97
N GLU A 12 4.73 14.26 2.72
CA GLU A 12 5.16 15.34 3.63
C GLU A 12 5.68 14.75 4.96
N THR A 13 4.97 13.74 5.49
CA THR A 13 5.30 13.04 6.74
C THR A 13 5.74 11.59 6.52
N ALA A 14 5.50 11.05 5.32
CA ALA A 14 5.92 9.73 4.89
C ALA A 14 6.98 9.83 3.80
N ASP A 15 7.77 8.77 3.59
CA ASP A 15 8.75 8.74 2.48
C ASP A 15 8.03 8.83 1.13
N PHE A 16 6.89 8.16 0.99
CA PHE A 16 6.00 8.32 -0.15
C PHE A 16 4.55 8.06 0.21
N VAL A 17 3.65 8.59 -0.63
CA VAL A 17 2.21 8.36 -0.54
C VAL A 17 1.67 7.67 -1.80
N SER A 18 0.54 6.99 -1.68
CA SER A 18 -0.13 6.39 -2.83
C SER A 18 -1.67 6.36 -2.73
N ARG A 19 -2.33 6.17 -3.87
CA ARG A 19 -3.75 5.79 -4.00
C ARG A 19 -3.88 4.70 -5.07
N PHE A 20 -4.87 3.81 -4.92
CA PHE A 20 -5.09 2.67 -5.81
C PHE A 20 -6.53 2.61 -6.30
N PHE A 21 -6.74 2.57 -7.62
CA PHE A 21 -8.06 2.56 -8.25
C PHE A 21 -8.20 1.37 -9.19
N ALA A 22 -9.33 0.65 -9.09
CA ALA A 22 -9.64 -0.50 -9.95
C ALA A 22 -11.13 -0.56 -10.31
N PRO A 23 -11.72 0.51 -10.89
CA PRO A 23 -13.17 0.59 -11.11
C PRO A 23 -13.71 -0.51 -12.03
N ALA A 24 -12.90 -0.97 -12.98
CA ALA A 24 -13.25 -2.09 -13.86
C ALA A 24 -13.39 -3.44 -13.14
N HIS A 25 -12.94 -3.52 -11.89
CA HIS A 25 -13.07 -4.67 -11.00
C HIS A 25 -14.10 -4.42 -9.88
N GLY A 26 -14.92 -3.36 -9.99
CA GLY A 26 -15.92 -3.02 -8.98
C GLY A 26 -15.34 -2.38 -7.71
N VAL A 27 -14.07 -1.95 -7.74
CA VAL A 27 -13.40 -1.26 -6.64
C VAL A 27 -13.03 0.14 -7.10
N ASP A 28 -13.87 1.12 -6.77
CA ASP A 28 -13.60 2.52 -7.14
C ASP A 28 -12.24 2.96 -6.61
N GLU A 29 -11.98 2.71 -5.32
CA GLU A 29 -10.69 2.90 -4.65
C GLU A 29 -10.51 1.83 -3.57
N ASP A 30 -9.33 1.21 -3.54
CA ASP A 30 -8.98 0.28 -2.47
C ASP A 30 -8.34 1.04 -1.29
N SER A 31 -8.69 0.64 -0.07
CA SER A 31 -8.30 1.36 1.14
C SER A 31 -6.79 1.29 1.38
N VAL A 32 -6.22 0.08 1.29
CA VAL A 32 -4.79 -0.20 1.45
C VAL A 32 -4.42 -1.42 0.61
N THR A 33 -3.49 -1.28 -0.33
CA THR A 33 -3.22 -2.31 -1.34
C THR A 33 -1.77 -2.80 -1.24
N GLY A 34 -1.56 -3.95 -0.58
CA GLY A 34 -0.22 -4.52 -0.40
C GLY A 34 0.47 -4.90 -1.73
N SER A 35 -0.27 -5.45 -2.69
CA SER A 35 0.31 -5.86 -3.99
C SER A 35 0.85 -4.69 -4.83
N ALA A 36 0.26 -3.50 -4.70
CA ALA A 36 0.75 -2.29 -5.34
C ALA A 36 2.18 -1.93 -4.86
N HIS A 37 2.49 -2.24 -3.61
CA HIS A 37 3.77 -1.94 -2.99
C HIS A 37 4.92 -2.81 -3.50
N CYS A 38 4.64 -3.94 -4.17
CA CYS A 38 5.67 -4.69 -4.92
C CYS A 38 6.30 -3.86 -6.04
N ARG A 39 5.63 -2.82 -6.54
CA ARG A 39 6.20 -1.86 -7.50
C ARG A 39 6.65 -0.55 -6.84
N LEU A 40 5.90 -0.06 -5.86
CA LEU A 40 6.19 1.24 -5.26
C LEU A 40 7.45 1.20 -4.38
N ILE A 41 7.69 0.11 -3.65
CA ILE A 41 8.84 0.03 -2.73
C ILE A 41 10.17 0.11 -3.49
N PRO A 42 10.46 -0.70 -4.53
CA PRO A 42 11.71 -0.58 -5.27
C PRO A 42 11.85 0.79 -5.96
N TYR A 43 10.76 1.30 -6.54
CA TYR A 43 10.75 2.60 -7.22
C TYR A 43 11.15 3.76 -6.27
N TRP A 44 10.56 3.82 -5.07
CA TRP A 44 10.87 4.87 -4.11
C TRP A 44 12.19 4.61 -3.37
N SER A 45 12.56 3.34 -3.14
CA SER A 45 13.84 2.94 -2.57
C SER A 45 15.00 3.45 -3.41
N GLU A 46 14.97 3.19 -4.72
CA GLU A 46 15.97 3.67 -5.67
C GLU A 46 16.00 5.22 -5.70
N ARG A 47 14.83 5.85 -5.79
CA ARG A 47 14.73 7.31 -5.93
C ARG A 47 15.17 8.08 -4.69
N LEU A 48 14.98 7.50 -3.50
CA LEU A 48 15.32 8.13 -2.22
C LEU A 48 16.66 7.63 -1.65
N GLY A 49 17.25 6.57 -2.23
CA GLY A 49 18.45 5.92 -1.71
C GLY A 49 18.23 5.27 -0.34
N LYS A 50 17.02 4.74 -0.07
CA LYS A 50 16.61 4.19 1.23
C LYS A 50 15.99 2.81 1.09
N ALA A 51 16.57 1.81 1.76
CA ALA A 51 16.00 0.46 1.77
C ALA A 51 14.81 0.31 2.73
N GLU A 52 14.79 1.07 3.84
CA GLU A 52 13.65 1.12 4.76
C GLU A 52 12.82 2.38 4.48
N LEU A 53 11.52 2.19 4.27
CA LEU A 53 10.60 3.23 3.84
C LEU A 53 9.34 3.18 4.70
N TYR A 54 8.85 4.35 5.09
CA TYR A 54 7.53 4.52 5.65
C TYR A 54 6.58 5.08 4.57
N ALA A 55 5.51 4.35 4.28
CA ALA A 55 4.57 4.69 3.22
C ALA A 55 3.16 4.91 3.77
N GLU A 56 2.41 5.82 3.14
CA GLU A 56 0.99 6.02 3.43
C GLU A 56 0.12 5.86 2.17
N GLN A 57 -0.87 4.98 2.22
CA GLN A 57 -1.93 4.93 1.20
C GLN A 57 -3.06 5.87 1.64
N ILE A 58 -3.09 7.06 1.06
CA ILE A 58 -3.96 8.18 1.45
C ILE A 58 -5.37 8.09 0.83
N SER A 59 -5.98 6.91 0.99
CA SER A 59 -7.42 6.70 0.75
C SER A 59 -8.24 7.33 1.89
N GLN A 60 -9.57 7.29 1.77
CA GLN A 60 -10.47 7.78 2.84
C GLN A 60 -10.19 7.15 4.21
N ARG A 61 -9.72 5.89 4.25
CA ARG A 61 -9.48 5.14 5.50
C ARG A 61 -8.05 5.21 6.01
N LEU A 62 -7.12 5.71 5.19
CA LEU A 62 -5.67 5.76 5.44
C LEU A 62 -5.03 4.38 5.73
N GLY A 63 -4.00 4.02 4.95
CA GLY A 63 -3.11 2.90 5.25
C GLY A 63 -1.73 3.37 5.63
N ARG A 64 -1.17 2.84 6.72
CA ARG A 64 0.22 3.09 7.11
C ARG A 64 1.02 1.81 6.97
N LEU A 65 2.12 1.86 6.22
CA LEU A 65 2.92 0.68 5.88
C LEU A 65 4.40 0.94 6.19
N TRP A 66 5.02 0.01 6.91
CA TRP A 66 6.46 -0.08 7.09
C TRP A 66 7.00 -1.04 6.06
N CYS A 67 7.87 -0.54 5.21
CA CYS A 67 8.30 -1.23 4.01
C CYS A 67 9.82 -1.43 4.05
N ARG A 68 10.27 -2.54 3.48
CA ARG A 68 11.69 -2.80 3.25
C ARG A 68 11.92 -3.35 1.85
N ASP A 69 12.79 -2.69 1.10
CA ASP A 69 13.34 -3.21 -0.15
C ASP A 69 14.48 -4.19 0.17
N ARG A 70 14.38 -5.42 -0.34
CA ARG A 70 15.41 -6.47 -0.23
C ARG A 70 15.98 -6.85 -1.61
N GLY A 71 15.78 -6.02 -2.62
CA GLY A 71 16.16 -6.28 -4.01
C GLY A 71 15.14 -7.19 -4.71
N GLU A 72 15.31 -8.50 -4.61
CA GLU A 72 14.42 -9.46 -5.28
C GLU A 72 13.04 -9.60 -4.60
N ARG A 73 12.90 -9.08 -3.38
CA ARG A 73 11.69 -9.15 -2.57
C ARG A 73 11.46 -7.84 -1.82
N VAL A 74 10.23 -7.64 -1.39
CA VAL A 74 9.84 -6.55 -0.49
C VAL A 74 9.15 -7.10 0.75
N ASP A 75 9.44 -6.52 1.90
CA ASP A 75 8.70 -6.76 3.14
C ASP A 75 7.71 -5.61 3.35
N ILE A 76 6.51 -5.93 3.82
CA ILE A 76 5.46 -4.96 4.17
C ILE A 76 4.93 -5.34 5.54
N ALA A 77 4.84 -4.37 6.43
CA ALA A 77 4.24 -4.50 7.74
C ALA A 77 3.23 -3.37 7.98
N GLY A 78 2.24 -3.65 8.81
CA GLY A 78 1.22 -2.69 9.23
C GLY A 78 0.56 -3.15 10.52
N TYR A 79 -0.10 -2.23 11.21
CA TYR A 79 -0.90 -2.58 12.39
C TYR A 79 -2.27 -3.10 11.95
N CYS A 80 -2.81 -4.04 12.72
CA CYS A 80 -4.16 -4.56 12.54
C CYS A 80 -4.97 -4.33 13.83
N ILE A 81 -6.29 -4.24 13.66
CA ILE A 81 -7.24 -4.21 14.78
C ILE A 81 -8.31 -5.26 14.52
N ASP A 82 -8.73 -5.98 15.55
CA ASP A 82 -9.85 -6.89 15.46
C ASP A 82 -11.15 -6.08 15.33
N THR A 83 -11.93 -6.34 14.29
CA THR A 83 -13.20 -5.64 14.03
C THR A 83 -14.41 -6.44 14.49
N LEU A 84 -14.36 -7.77 14.35
CA LEU A 84 -15.41 -8.68 14.77
C LEU A 84 -14.79 -10.01 15.20
N ILE A 85 -15.25 -10.52 16.33
CA ILE A 85 -14.90 -11.84 16.85
C ILE A 85 -16.21 -12.61 17.04
N GLY A 86 -16.30 -13.82 16.48
CA GLY A 86 -17.51 -14.62 16.57
C GLY A 86 -17.33 -16.02 15.98
N GLU A 87 -18.41 -16.80 16.00
CA GLU A 87 -18.45 -18.17 15.47
C GLU A 87 -19.41 -18.23 14.27
N VAL A 88 -19.02 -18.96 13.21
CA VAL A 88 -19.89 -19.25 12.06
C VAL A 88 -20.49 -20.63 12.25
N LEU A 89 -21.81 -20.70 12.45
CA LEU A 89 -22.55 -21.95 12.57
C LEU A 89 -23.04 -22.41 11.19
N ALA A 90 -23.06 -23.73 10.97
CA ALA A 90 -23.52 -24.37 9.74
C ALA A 90 -25.05 -24.40 9.62
#